data_AF-A0A932LDA5-F1
#
_entry.id   AF-A0A932LDA5-F1
#
_cell.length_a   1.000
_cell.length_b   1.000
_cell.length_c   1.000
_cell.angle_alpha   90.00
_cell.angle_beta   90.00
_cell.angle_gamma   90.00
#
_symmetry.space_group_name_H-M   'P 1'
#
loop_
_entity.id
_entity.type
_entity.pdbx_description
1 polymer ?
#
loop_
_entity_poly.entity_id
_entity_poly.type
_entity_poly.pdbx_seq_one_letter_code
_entity_poly.pdbx_strand_id
1 'polypeptide(L)'
;MTAPRYSESELWQKVRSMCETKHPFFSGKRGNKYVVDSVDEAAKEYSVRYESGNLKRIPLRDLYAVYVELYELGSMPRDYLKDPANGERLVGHTRYSHAPGATLFAILPALDDRIQAGEGGRLSLSPA
;
A
#
# COMPACT_ATOMS: atom_id res chain seq x y z
N MET A 1 -20.17 -2.64 6.57
CA MET A 1 -18.76 -3.06 6.48
C MET A 1 -18.61 -3.85 5.20
N THR A 2 -17.63 -3.50 4.36
CA THR A 2 -17.40 -4.17 3.07
C THR A 2 -16.24 -5.14 3.25
N ALA A 3 -16.43 -6.41 2.87
CA ALA A 3 -15.35 -7.38 2.93
C ALA A 3 -14.25 -7.04 1.89
N PRO A 4 -12.96 -7.22 2.22
CA PRO A 4 -11.86 -7.08 1.26
C PRO A 4 -12.09 -8.01 0.06
N ARG A 5 -11.79 -7.50 -1.15
CA ARG A 5 -11.99 -8.27 -2.40
C ARG A 5 -10.94 -9.37 -2.57
N TYR A 6 -9.70 -9.10 -2.17
CA TYR A 6 -8.59 -10.04 -2.25
C TYR A 6 -8.20 -10.52 -0.86
N SER A 7 -7.94 -11.83 -0.74
CA SER A 7 -7.22 -12.40 0.38
C SER A 7 -5.75 -11.95 0.41
N GLU A 8 -5.07 -12.15 1.54
CA GLU A 8 -3.64 -11.84 1.67
C GLU A 8 -2.78 -12.54 0.61
N SER A 9 -3.10 -13.81 0.30
CA SER A 9 -2.40 -14.59 -0.71
C SER A 9 -2.61 -14.05 -2.13
N GLU A 10 -3.84 -13.63 -2.47
CA GLU A 10 -4.13 -13.02 -3.78
C GLU A 10 -3.47 -11.64 -3.92
N LEU A 11 -3.46 -10.86 -2.85
CA LEU A 11 -2.74 -9.58 -2.81
C LEU A 11 -1.24 -9.79 -3.02
N TRP A 12 -0.66 -10.84 -2.44
CA TRP A 12 0.73 -11.20 -2.66
C TRP A 12 1.03 -11.58 -4.12
N GLN A 13 0.16 -12.37 -4.76
CA GLN A 13 0.32 -12.70 -6.18
C GLN A 13 0.30 -11.45 -7.07
N LYS A 14 -0.50 -10.45 -6.73
CA LYS A 14 -0.51 -9.16 -7.44
C LYS A 14 0.79 -8.39 -7.26
N VAL A 15 1.32 -8.32 -6.03
CA VAL A 15 2.63 -7.69 -5.77
C VAL A 15 3.75 -8.39 -6.56
N ARG A 16 3.75 -9.72 -6.61
CA ARG A 16 4.68 -10.48 -7.45
C ARG A 16 4.56 -10.14 -8.92
N SER A 17 3.33 -10.12 -9.44
CA SER A 17 3.08 -9.76 -10.85
C SER A 17 3.57 -8.35 -11.17
N MET A 18 3.38 -7.38 -10.26
CA MET A 18 3.96 -6.04 -10.40
C MET A 18 5.49 -6.05 -10.42
N CYS A 19 6.14 -6.90 -9.62
CA CYS A 19 7.59 -7.06 -9.61
C CYS A 19 8.14 -7.66 -10.91
N GLU A 20 7.48 -8.70 -11.43
CA GLU A 20 7.86 -9.40 -12.66
C GLU A 20 7.70 -8.49 -13.88
N THR A 21 6.59 -7.76 -13.95
CA THR A 21 6.29 -6.83 -15.06
C THR A 21 6.97 -5.47 -14.94
N LYS A 22 7.57 -5.17 -13.78
CA LYS A 22 8.05 -3.83 -13.40
C LYS A 22 6.99 -2.76 -13.61
N HIS A 23 5.72 -3.12 -13.39
CA HIS A 23 4.60 -2.20 -13.55
C HIS A 23 4.76 -1.01 -12.60
N PRO A 24 4.81 0.22 -13.13
CA PRO A 24 4.98 1.39 -12.28
C PRO A 24 3.68 1.78 -11.59
N PHE A 25 3.81 2.35 -10.42
CA PHE A 25 2.73 3.00 -9.69
C PHE A 25 3.21 4.36 -9.17
N PHE A 26 2.28 5.20 -8.73
CA PHE A 26 2.57 6.62 -8.54
C PHE A 26 2.21 7.12 -7.15
N SER A 27 3.06 8.00 -6.61
CA SER A 27 2.77 8.69 -5.36
C SER A 27 1.55 9.62 -5.52
N GLY A 28 0.64 9.62 -4.55
CA GLY A 28 -0.59 10.42 -4.61
C GLY A 28 -0.42 11.95 -4.54
N LYS A 29 0.79 12.50 -4.34
CA LYS A 29 1.01 13.97 -4.22
C LYS A 29 1.83 14.58 -5.35
N ARG A 30 2.85 13.87 -5.85
CA ARG A 30 3.84 14.45 -6.77
C ARG A 30 3.93 13.71 -8.10
N GLY A 31 3.15 12.64 -8.28
CA GLY A 31 3.30 11.77 -9.45
C GLY A 31 4.66 11.09 -9.53
N ASN A 32 5.45 11.08 -8.45
CA ASN A 32 6.72 10.35 -8.41
C ASN A 32 6.47 8.87 -8.72
N LYS A 33 7.27 8.34 -9.64
CA LYS A 33 7.16 6.96 -10.10
C LYS A 33 7.85 6.00 -9.15
N TYR A 34 7.15 4.94 -8.80
CA TYR A 34 7.63 3.83 -7.97
C TYR A 34 7.51 2.52 -8.76
N VAL A 35 8.36 1.55 -8.43
CA VAL A 35 8.29 0.18 -8.97
C VAL A 35 8.57 -0.83 -7.87
N VAL A 36 7.92 -1.99 -7.93
CA VAL A 36 8.31 -3.13 -7.09
C VAL A 36 9.59 -3.72 -7.67
N ASP A 37 10.65 -3.65 -6.88
CA ASP A 37 12.00 -3.99 -7.31
C ASP A 37 12.32 -5.47 -7.11
N SER A 38 11.96 -6.00 -5.94
CA SER A 38 12.17 -7.39 -5.56
C SER A 38 11.11 -7.85 -4.58
N VAL A 39 10.95 -9.17 -4.50
CA VAL A 39 10.10 -9.87 -3.54
C VAL A 39 10.95 -10.90 -2.81
N ASP A 40 10.79 -10.99 -1.49
CA ASP A 40 11.37 -12.01 -0.64
C ASP A 40 10.25 -12.96 -0.19
N GLU A 41 10.23 -14.16 -0.76
CA GLU A 41 9.19 -15.15 -0.49
C GLU A 41 9.29 -15.75 0.92
N ALA A 42 10.49 -15.84 1.47
CA ALA A 42 10.72 -16.44 2.78
C ALA A 42 10.31 -15.46 3.89
N ALA A 43 10.70 -14.19 3.74
CA ALA A 43 10.35 -13.14 4.69
C ALA A 43 8.93 -12.59 4.48
N LYS A 44 8.29 -12.87 3.33
CA LYS A 44 7.03 -12.26 2.90
C LYS A 44 7.10 -10.73 2.91
N GLU A 45 8.16 -10.21 2.30
CA GLU A 45 8.41 -8.78 2.15
C GLU A 45 8.66 -8.41 0.69
N TYR A 46 8.33 -7.18 0.30
CA TYR A 46 8.68 -6.65 -1.02
C TYR A 46 9.44 -5.33 -0.89
N SER A 47 10.33 -5.08 -1.84
CA SER A 47 11.08 -3.82 -1.92
C SER A 47 10.49 -2.93 -3.01
N VAL A 48 10.26 -1.67 -2.68
CA VAL A 48 9.85 -0.64 -3.63
C VAL A 48 11.03 0.29 -3.91
N ARG A 49 11.35 0.47 -5.19
CA ARG A 49 12.33 1.45 -5.66
C ARG A 49 11.64 2.75 -6.03
N TYR A 50 12.16 3.83 -5.48
CA TYR A 50 11.72 5.18 -5.71
C TYR A 50 12.52 5.76 -6.87
N GLU A 51 11.98 6.76 -7.55
CA GLU A 51 12.69 7.52 -8.59
C GLU A 51 14.03 8.09 -8.10
N SER A 52 14.15 8.44 -6.82
CA SER A 52 15.41 8.89 -6.21
C SER A 52 16.45 7.78 -6.02
N GLY A 53 16.18 6.55 -6.44
CA GLY A 53 17.03 5.36 -6.23
C GLY A 53 16.90 4.72 -4.84
N ASN A 54 16.17 5.33 -3.91
CA ASN A 54 15.97 4.76 -2.58
C ASN A 54 15.11 3.50 -2.64
N LEU A 55 15.41 2.54 -1.77
CA LEU A 55 14.63 1.32 -1.58
C LEU A 55 13.92 1.35 -0.22
N LYS A 56 12.68 0.88 -0.19
CA LYS A 56 11.97 0.58 1.06
C LYS A 56 11.41 -0.83 1.02
N ARG A 57 11.65 -1.57 2.10
CA ARG A 57 11.08 -2.90 2.33
C ARG A 57 9.76 -2.75 3.08
N ILE A 58 8.77 -3.53 2.65
CA ILE A 58 7.43 -3.51 3.20
C ILE A 58 6.99 -4.95 3.42
N PRO A 59 6.62 -5.34 4.66
CA PRO A 59 6.01 -6.63 4.94
C PRO A 59 4.63 -6.77 4.28
N LEU A 60 4.32 -7.95 3.76
CA LEU A 60 3.00 -8.28 3.20
C LEU A 60 1.90 -8.08 4.24
N ARG A 61 2.13 -8.53 5.49
CA ARG A 61 1.15 -8.40 6.57
C ARG A 61 0.71 -6.95 6.80
N ASP A 62 1.65 -6.00 6.67
CA ASP A 62 1.40 -4.58 6.90
C ASP A 62 0.60 -3.99 5.73
N LEU A 63 0.91 -4.41 4.50
CA LEU A 63 0.11 -4.08 3.32
C LEU A 63 -1.32 -4.61 3.44
N TYR A 64 -1.47 -5.87 3.85
CA TYR A 64 -2.78 -6.50 3.97
C TYR A 64 -3.61 -5.86 5.09
N ALA A 65 -3.02 -5.54 6.24
CA ALA A 65 -3.70 -4.84 7.32
C ALA A 65 -4.29 -3.49 6.88
N VAL A 66 -3.51 -2.68 6.15
CA VAL A 66 -3.98 -1.39 5.62
C VAL A 66 -5.06 -1.58 4.54
N TYR A 67 -4.94 -2.62 3.70
CA TYR A 67 -5.94 -2.96 2.69
C TYR A 67 -7.30 -3.30 3.32
N VAL A 68 -7.31 -4.18 4.34
CA VAL A 68 -8.52 -4.56 5.07
C VAL A 68 -9.16 -3.35 5.74
N GLU A 69 -8.36 -2.53 6.44
CA GLU A 69 -8.85 -1.33 7.10
C GLU A 69 -9.51 -0.35 6.12
N LEU A 70 -8.92 -0.15 4.94
CA LEU A 70 -9.53 0.71 3.91
C LEU A 70 -10.90 0.17 3.47
N TYR A 71 -11.05 -1.15 3.37
CA TYR A 71 -12.32 -1.78 3.04
C TYR A 71 -13.37 -1.65 4.14
N GLU A 72 -12.95 -1.68 5.40
CA GLU A 72 -13.83 -1.45 6.54
C GLU A 72 -14.32 -0.01 6.63
N LEU A 73 -13.42 0.96 6.42
CA LEU A 73 -13.72 2.40 6.50
C LEU A 73 -14.38 2.97 5.23
N GLY A 74 -14.18 2.34 4.08
CA GLY A 74 -14.60 2.85 2.77
C GLY A 74 -13.77 4.02 2.22
N SER A 75 -13.12 4.78 3.10
CA SER A 75 -12.15 5.81 2.73
C SER A 75 -11.08 5.98 3.80
N MET A 76 -9.86 6.29 3.40
CA MET A 76 -8.72 6.47 4.30
C MET A 76 -7.92 7.71 3.92
N PRO A 77 -7.74 8.69 4.84
CA PRO A 77 -6.91 9.86 4.56
C PRO A 77 -5.43 9.47 4.48
N ARG A 78 -4.65 10.18 3.68
CA ARG A 78 -3.19 9.95 3.51
C ARG A 78 -2.42 9.90 4.83
N ASP A 79 -2.83 10.73 5.78
CA ASP A 79 -2.15 10.90 7.05
C ASP A 79 -2.68 9.93 8.13
N TYR A 80 -3.52 8.94 7.76
CA TYR A 80 -4.12 7.98 8.69
C TYR A 80 -3.09 7.27 9.57
N LEU A 81 -1.98 6.81 8.96
CA LEU A 81 -0.88 6.14 9.67
C LEU A 81 0.08 7.11 10.39
N LYS A 82 -0.10 8.42 10.24
CA LYS A 82 0.65 9.40 11.07
C LYS A 82 0.06 9.51 12.46
N ASP A 83 -1.21 9.16 12.64
CA ASP A 83 -1.77 8.99 13.97
C ASP A 83 -1.11 7.78 14.64
N PRO A 84 -0.38 7.97 15.75
CA PRO A 84 0.30 6.88 16.44
C PRO A 84 -0.63 5.74 16.84
N ALA A 85 -1.90 6.04 17.18
CA ALA A 85 -2.86 5.01 17.58
C ALA A 85 -3.20 4.08 16.42
N ASN A 86 -3.37 4.63 15.21
CA ASN A 86 -3.67 3.84 14.01
C ASN A 86 -2.44 3.04 13.55
N GLY A 87 -1.26 3.66 13.56
CA GLY A 87 -0.01 2.99 13.21
C GLY A 87 0.32 1.84 14.16
N GLU A 88 0.20 2.05 15.48
CA GLU A 88 0.45 0.98 16.45
C GLU A 88 -0.56 -0.17 16.30
N ARG A 89 -1.85 0.16 16.12
CA ARG A 89 -2.91 -0.86 15.99
C ARG A 89 -2.76 -1.72 14.74
N LEU A 90 -2.49 -1.11 13.57
CA LEU A 90 -2.52 -1.82 12.30
C LEU A 90 -1.25 -2.57 11.96
N VAL A 91 -0.12 -1.99 12.32
CA VAL A 91 1.19 -2.45 11.83
C VAL A 91 2.18 -2.65 12.99
N GLY A 92 1.71 -2.53 14.23
CA GLY A 92 2.46 -2.89 15.44
C GLY A 92 3.64 -1.98 15.74
N HIS A 93 3.73 -0.82 15.08
CA HIS A 93 4.76 0.17 15.33
C HIS A 93 4.44 1.55 14.76
N THR A 94 4.83 2.59 15.50
CA THR A 94 4.76 4.01 15.10
C THR A 94 5.66 4.42 13.92
N ARG A 95 6.46 3.50 13.36
CA ARG A 95 7.49 3.76 12.33
C ARG A 95 6.95 4.17 10.94
N TYR A 96 5.63 4.19 10.76
CA TYR A 96 4.96 4.51 9.49
C TYR A 96 4.59 5.99 9.30
N SER A 97 5.02 6.88 10.20
CA SER A 97 4.82 8.33 10.10
C SER A 97 5.46 8.99 8.86
N HIS A 98 6.28 8.25 8.10
CA HIS A 98 7.03 8.74 6.94
C HIS A 98 6.91 7.80 5.71
N ALA A 99 7.99 7.70 4.92
CA ALA A 99 8.02 7.12 3.57
C ALA A 99 7.37 5.72 3.41
N PRO A 100 7.48 4.77 4.36
CA PRO A 100 6.82 3.47 4.23
C PRO A 100 5.29 3.57 4.15
N GLY A 101 4.67 4.48 4.91
CA GLY A 101 3.22 4.67 4.92
C GLY A 101 2.72 5.27 3.59
N ALA A 102 3.49 6.19 3.02
CA ALA A 102 3.17 6.77 1.71
C ALA A 102 3.23 5.72 0.57
N THR A 103 4.13 4.75 0.67
CA THR A 103 4.23 3.67 -0.34
C THR A 103 3.14 2.64 -0.20
N LEU A 104 2.77 2.28 1.03
CA LEU A 104 1.61 1.46 1.31
C LEU A 104 0.36 2.05 0.65
N PHE A 105 0.13 3.35 0.80
CA PHE A 105 -1.01 4.01 0.15
C PHE A 105 -0.90 4.05 -1.37
N ALA A 106 0.30 4.31 -1.90
CA ALA A 106 0.52 4.47 -3.34
C ALA A 106 0.34 3.17 -4.14
N ILE A 107 0.68 2.01 -3.56
CA ILE A 107 0.60 0.74 -4.27
C ILE A 107 -0.84 0.20 -4.35
N LEU A 108 -1.71 0.53 -3.39
CA LEU A 108 -3.06 -0.06 -3.30
C LEU A 108 -3.93 0.15 -4.55
N PRO A 109 -4.02 1.35 -5.16
CA PRO A 109 -4.74 1.54 -6.43
C PRO A 109 -4.20 0.71 -7.60
N ALA A 110 -2.89 0.37 -7.58
CA ALA A 110 -2.30 -0.46 -8.62
C ALA A 110 -2.58 -1.96 -8.41
N LEU A 111 -2.93 -2.37 -7.18
CA LEU A 111 -3.27 -3.75 -6.84
C LEU A 111 -4.77 -4.03 -7.01
N ASP A 112 -5.62 -3.04 -6.73
CA ASP A 112 -7.07 -3.14 -6.77
C ASP A 112 -7.70 -1.92 -7.44
N ASP A 113 -8.33 -2.15 -8.59
CA ASP A 113 -8.97 -1.12 -9.42
C ASP A 113 -10.19 -0.46 -8.75
N ARG A 114 -10.74 -1.08 -7.69
CA ARG A 114 -11.78 -0.44 -6.86
C ARG A 114 -11.24 0.68 -5.98
N ILE A 115 -9.94 0.67 -5.69
CA ILE A 115 -9.31 1.69 -4.84
C ILE A 115 -8.89 2.86 -5.73
N GLN A 116 -9.47 4.03 -5.46
CA GLN A 116 -9.12 5.26 -6.15
C GLN A 116 -8.30 6.16 -5.22
N ALA A 117 -7.26 6.78 -5.79
CA ALA A 117 -6.52 7.86 -5.14
C ALA A 117 -7.15 9.20 -5.54
N GLY A 118 -7.77 9.87 -4.58
CA GLY A 118 -8.33 11.21 -4.73
C GLY A 118 -7.34 12.33 -4.39
N GLU A 119 -7.83 13.57 -4.44
CA GLU A 119 -7.02 14.75 -4.12
C GLU A 119 -6.37 14.66 -2.72
N GLY A 120 -5.13 15.13 -2.62
CA GLY A 120 -4.35 15.07 -1.38
C GLY A 120 -3.82 13.68 -1.01
N GLY A 121 -4.03 12.67 -1.86
CA GLY A 121 -3.59 11.28 -1.63
C GLY A 121 -4.52 10.49 -0.71
N ARG A 122 -5.78 10.92 -0.56
CA ARG A 122 -6.83 10.13 0.10
C ARG A 122 -7.14 8.90 -0.75
N LEU A 123 -7.35 7.74 -0.11
CA LEU A 123 -7.87 6.55 -0.77
C LEU A 123 -9.36 6.42 -0.50
N SER A 124 -10.11 5.95 -1.49
CA SER A 124 -11.52 5.62 -1.36
C SER A 124 -11.89 4.43 -2.21
N LEU A 125 -12.87 3.65 -1.74
CA LEU A 125 -13.47 2.60 -2.54
C LEU A 125 -14.49 3.21 -3.52
N SER A 126 -14.38 2.81 -4.78
CA SER A 126 -15.39 3.11 -5.80
C SER A 126 -16.68 2.35 -5.47
N PRO A 127 -17.86 2.94 -5.72
CA PRO A 127 -19.12 2.19 -5.67
C PRO A 127 -19.05 1.01 -6.64
N ALA A 128 -19.51 -0.16 -6.20
CA ALA A 128 -19.59 -1.36 -7.02
C ALA A 128 -20.64 -1.25 -8.13
#